data_AF-A0A7J4UZY7-F1
#
_entry.id   AF-A0A7J4UZY7-F1
#
_cell.length_a   1.000
_cell.length_b   1.000
_cell.length_c   1.000
_cell.angle_alpha   90.00
_cell.angle_beta   90.00
_cell.angle_gamma   90.00
#
_symmetry.space_group_name_H-M   'P 1'
#
loop_
_entity.id
_entity.type
_entity.pdbx_description
1 polymer ?
#
loop_
_entity_poly.entity_id
_entity_poly.type
_entity_poly.pdbx_seq_one_letter_code
_entity_poly.pdbx_strand_id
1 'polypeptide(L)'
;MKKIWTVRKDTEAVSPVIATILMVAITVVLAAVLYVMVLGFGTDTSQTPTTTLTDTTITSGVKLTFGAVNAEISWADISFLISDGTYSAGWNNLTTAMLSGGLGDTQNLGTTNTAFGTLVVTMVIQDLSGNGKADQGDNIKLTATSFSASVDYVFTAIYEPTDGNMAEATFSG
;
A
#
# COMPACT_ATOMS: atom_id res chain seq x y z
N MET A 1 29.75 47.13 -61.99
CA MET A 1 30.19 47.41 -60.59
C MET A 1 29.22 46.73 -59.64
N LYS A 2 29.71 45.83 -58.77
CA LYS A 2 28.92 44.89 -57.95
C LYS A 2 28.49 45.58 -56.64
N LYS A 3 27.19 45.68 -56.35
CA LYS A 3 26.69 46.26 -55.09
C LYS A 3 26.82 45.22 -53.98
N ILE A 4 27.68 45.47 -53.00
CA ILE A 4 27.74 44.70 -51.76
C ILE A 4 26.66 45.25 -50.82
N TRP A 5 25.75 44.38 -50.37
CA TRP A 5 24.77 44.71 -49.35
C TRP A 5 25.32 44.27 -48.00
N THR A 6 25.73 45.23 -47.18
CA THR A 6 26.06 44.99 -45.77
C THR A 6 24.75 44.74 -45.03
N VAL A 7 24.46 43.47 -44.72
CA VAL A 7 23.40 43.11 -43.78
C VAL A 7 23.81 43.66 -42.41
N ARG A 8 23.17 44.75 -41.99
CA ARG A 8 23.23 45.20 -40.60
C ARG A 8 22.49 44.15 -39.79
N LYS A 9 23.24 43.29 -39.08
CA LYS A 9 22.66 42.51 -37.99
C LYS A 9 22.47 43.48 -36.85
N ASP A 10 21.27 44.04 -36.74
CA ASP A 10 20.82 44.77 -35.57
C ASP A 10 20.76 43.77 -34.41
N THR A 11 21.94 43.53 -33.83
CA THR A 11 22.06 42.81 -32.57
C THR A 11 21.68 43.86 -31.54
N GLU A 12 20.39 43.94 -31.22
CA GLU A 12 19.89 44.83 -30.17
C GLU A 12 20.62 44.46 -28.88
N ALA A 13 21.68 45.22 -28.58
CA ALA A 13 22.46 45.03 -27.37
C ALA A 13 21.57 45.47 -26.21
N VAL A 14 21.09 44.49 -25.46
CA VAL A 14 20.36 44.75 -24.22
C VAL A 14 21.29 45.54 -23.30
N SER A 15 20.83 46.68 -22.78
CA SER A 15 21.62 47.50 -21.84
C SER A 15 22.11 46.64 -20.66
N PRO A 16 23.32 46.85 -20.13
CA PRO A 16 23.86 46.06 -19.02
C PRO A 16 22.92 45.93 -17.82
N VAL A 17 22.12 46.96 -17.55
CA VAL A 17 21.13 46.97 -16.45
C VAL A 17 19.85 46.21 -16.82
N ILE A 18 19.42 46.27 -18.08
CA ILE A 18 18.22 45.56 -18.54
C ILE A 18 18.51 44.06 -18.66
N ALA A 19 19.73 43.71 -19.09
CA ALA A 19 20.19 42.34 -19.15
C ALA A 19 20.14 41.65 -17.79
N THR A 20 20.56 42.33 -16.72
CA THR A 20 20.54 41.76 -15.36
C THR A 20 19.12 41.60 -14.84
N ILE A 21 18.22 42.57 -15.08
CA ILE A 21 16.82 42.46 -14.68
C ILE A 21 16.14 41.27 -15.37
N LEU A 22 16.35 41.10 -16.68
CA LEU A 22 15.75 39.99 -17.44
C LEU A 22 16.29 38.62 -17.02
N MET A 23 17.60 38.54 -16.75
CA MET A 23 18.24 37.31 -16.28
C MET A 23 17.73 36.92 -14.89
N VAL A 24 17.61 37.88 -13.97
CA VAL A 24 17.12 37.61 -12.61
C VAL A 24 15.63 37.27 -12.63
N ALA A 25 14.84 37.94 -13.46
CA ALA A 25 13.40 37.67 -13.55
C ALA A 25 13.13 36.22 -13.98
N ILE A 26 13.82 35.72 -15.01
CA ILE A 26 13.58 34.35 -15.48
C ILE A 26 14.08 33.30 -14.47
N THR A 27 15.23 33.52 -13.82
CA THR A 27 15.75 32.56 -12.83
C THR A 27 14.89 32.49 -11.58
N VAL A 28 14.32 33.60 -11.12
CA VAL A 28 13.38 33.62 -9.99
C VAL A 28 12.10 32.84 -10.32
N VAL A 29 11.55 33.04 -11.53
CA VAL A 29 10.36 32.30 -11.97
C VAL A 29 10.67 30.80 -12.10
N LEU A 30 11.78 30.44 -12.76
CA LEU A 30 12.18 29.04 -12.91
C LEU A 30 12.45 28.37 -11.55
N ALA A 31 13.11 29.06 -10.63
CA ALA A 31 13.36 28.54 -9.29
C ALA A 31 12.04 28.32 -8.51
N ALA A 32 11.11 29.26 -8.59
CA ALA A 32 9.79 29.14 -7.93
C ALA A 32 8.95 27.99 -8.52
N VAL A 33 8.94 27.85 -9.85
CA VAL A 33 8.22 26.76 -10.53
C VAL A 33 8.81 25.41 -10.19
N LEU A 34 10.15 25.27 -10.23
CA LEU A 34 10.83 24.04 -9.82
C LEU A 34 10.59 23.72 -8.34
N TYR A 35 10.55 24.72 -7.47
CA TYR A 35 10.24 24.52 -6.05
C TYR A 35 8.83 23.93 -5.83
N VAL A 36 7.82 24.47 -6.52
CA VAL A 36 6.44 23.95 -6.45
C VAL A 36 6.33 22.55 -7.06
N MET A 37 7.02 22.28 -8.17
CA MET A 37 7.05 20.95 -8.77
C MET A 37 7.72 19.94 -7.83
N VAL A 38 8.89 20.25 -7.28
CA VAL A 38 9.62 19.34 -6.37
C VAL A 38 8.87 19.11 -5.06
N LEU A 39 8.22 20.13 -4.50
CA LEU A 39 7.37 19.95 -3.30
C LEU A 39 6.11 19.15 -3.60
N GLY A 40 5.50 19.32 -4.77
CA GLY A 40 4.33 18.55 -5.19
C GLY A 40 4.62 17.06 -5.40
N PHE A 41 5.89 16.67 -5.57
CA PHE A 41 6.34 15.27 -5.67
C PHE A 41 7.01 14.75 -4.38
N GLY A 42 7.08 15.56 -3.32
CA GLY A 42 8.10 15.41 -2.29
C GLY A 42 7.68 14.84 -0.94
N THR A 43 6.43 14.42 -0.70
CA THR A 43 6.00 14.12 0.68
C THR A 43 5.32 12.79 0.94
N ASP A 44 4.86 12.05 -0.06
CA ASP A 44 4.25 10.74 0.19
C ASP A 44 5.30 9.63 0.12
N THR A 45 6.34 9.72 0.95
CA THR A 45 7.06 8.52 1.37
C THR A 45 6.19 7.78 2.39
N SER A 46 5.02 7.34 1.94
CA SER A 46 4.18 6.46 2.75
C SER A 46 5.00 5.19 2.95
N GLN A 47 5.48 4.98 4.17
CA GLN A 47 6.23 3.78 4.52
C GLN A 47 5.22 2.69 4.81
N THR A 48 5.42 1.52 4.22
CA THR A 48 4.62 0.33 4.52
C THR A 48 4.78 0.01 6.01
N PRO A 49 3.70 0.05 6.80
CA PRO A 49 3.76 -0.36 8.18
C PRO A 49 3.99 -1.87 8.28
N THR A 50 4.64 -2.31 9.33
CA THR A 50 5.02 -3.71 9.53
C THR A 50 4.45 -4.26 10.82
N THR A 51 4.12 -5.55 10.79
CA THR A 51 3.70 -6.32 11.95
C THR A 51 4.16 -7.77 11.81
N THR A 52 3.95 -8.57 12.83
CA THR A 52 4.23 -10.01 12.81
C THR A 52 2.91 -10.76 12.92
N LEU A 53 2.78 -11.86 12.18
CA LEU A 53 1.65 -12.78 12.31
C LEU A 53 2.15 -14.08 12.96
N THR A 54 1.53 -14.45 14.08
CA THR A 54 1.80 -15.73 14.75
C THR A 54 0.66 -16.69 14.49
N ASP A 55 0.97 -17.86 13.92
CA ASP A 55 -0.01 -18.89 13.66
C ASP A 55 -0.30 -19.75 14.90
N THR A 56 -1.51 -20.28 14.97
CA THR A 56 -1.93 -21.27 15.96
C THR A 56 -2.97 -22.17 15.32
N THR A 57 -2.73 -23.48 15.34
CA THR A 57 -3.68 -24.44 14.79
C THR A 57 -5.01 -24.40 15.54
N ILE A 58 -6.11 -24.43 14.80
CA ILE A 58 -7.48 -24.52 15.32
C ILE A 58 -8.21 -25.67 14.62
N THR A 59 -9.39 -26.04 15.14
CA THR A 59 -10.24 -27.03 14.47
C THR A 59 -10.56 -26.56 13.05
N SER A 60 -10.19 -27.37 12.04
CA SER A 60 -10.43 -27.12 10.62
C SER A 60 -9.73 -25.87 10.05
N GLY A 61 -8.60 -25.45 10.64
CA GLY A 61 -7.77 -24.40 10.04
C GLY A 61 -6.71 -23.80 10.95
N VAL A 62 -6.42 -22.52 10.71
CA VAL A 62 -5.38 -21.77 11.43
C VAL A 62 -5.92 -20.44 11.93
N LYS A 63 -5.46 -20.02 13.10
CA LYS A 63 -5.66 -18.67 13.64
C LYS A 63 -4.34 -17.92 13.56
N LEU A 64 -4.32 -16.80 12.85
CA LEU A 64 -3.21 -15.87 12.78
C LEU A 64 -3.48 -14.72 13.75
N THR A 65 -2.52 -14.40 14.62
CA THR A 65 -2.65 -13.32 15.60
C THR A 65 -1.65 -12.21 15.29
N PHE A 66 -2.13 -10.96 15.27
CA PHE A 66 -1.32 -9.77 15.05
C PHE A 66 -0.41 -9.48 16.25
N GLY A 67 0.86 -9.24 15.96
CA GLY A 67 1.84 -8.74 16.90
C GLY A 67 1.76 -7.23 17.07
N ALA A 68 2.82 -6.64 17.61
CA ALA A 68 2.91 -5.19 17.70
C ALA A 68 2.95 -4.57 16.30
N VAL A 69 2.09 -3.57 16.06
CA VAL A 69 2.03 -2.81 14.82
C VAL A 69 2.80 -1.50 15.00
N ASN A 70 3.64 -1.13 14.04
CA ASN A 70 4.51 0.05 14.15
C ASN A 70 3.83 1.38 13.77
N ALA A 71 2.56 1.35 13.36
CA ALA A 71 1.74 2.49 13.01
C ALA A 71 0.25 2.17 13.24
N GLU A 72 -0.61 3.18 13.24
CA GLU A 72 -2.06 2.98 13.20
C GLU A 72 -2.50 2.67 11.77
N ILE A 73 -3.25 1.60 11.56
CA ILE A 73 -3.65 1.12 10.23
C ILE A 73 -5.13 0.80 10.25
N SER A 74 -5.91 1.30 9.28
CA SER A 74 -7.30 0.90 9.13
C SER A 74 -7.40 -0.47 8.45
N TRP A 75 -8.34 -1.30 8.88
CA TRP A 75 -8.64 -2.55 8.16
C TRP A 75 -9.03 -2.35 6.69
N ALA A 76 -9.55 -1.16 6.34
CA ALA A 76 -9.92 -0.82 4.97
C ALA A 76 -8.70 -0.65 4.03
N ASP A 77 -7.52 -0.39 4.60
CA ASP A 77 -6.28 -0.19 3.86
C ASP A 77 -5.45 -1.49 3.73
N ILE A 78 -5.99 -2.63 4.19
CA ILE A 78 -5.32 -3.93 4.17
C ILE A 78 -6.06 -4.88 3.22
N SER A 79 -5.33 -5.51 2.32
CA SER A 79 -5.81 -6.66 1.55
C SER A 79 -5.10 -7.95 1.99
N PHE A 80 -5.81 -9.07 1.83
CA PHE A 80 -5.35 -10.38 2.28
C PHE A 80 -5.33 -11.37 1.14
N LEU A 81 -4.22 -12.12 1.06
CA LEU A 81 -4.02 -13.18 0.08
C LEU A 81 -3.52 -14.44 0.76
N ILE A 82 -3.85 -15.58 0.17
CA ILE A 82 -3.32 -16.90 0.51
C ILE A 82 -2.77 -17.58 -0.74
N SER A 83 -1.64 -18.28 -0.61
CA SER A 83 -0.99 -19.03 -1.69
C SER A 83 -0.45 -20.38 -1.22
N ASP A 84 -0.41 -21.39 -2.10
CA ASP A 84 0.31 -22.67 -1.93
C ASP A 84 1.61 -22.71 -2.77
N GLY A 85 2.04 -21.56 -3.29
CA GLY A 85 3.14 -21.45 -4.24
C GLY A 85 2.78 -21.76 -5.71
N THR A 86 1.59 -22.31 -5.98
CA THR A 86 1.08 -22.54 -7.36
C THR A 86 -0.10 -21.64 -7.69
N TYR A 87 -1.07 -21.57 -6.79
CA TYR A 87 -2.27 -20.75 -6.87
C TYR A 87 -2.21 -19.65 -5.80
N SER A 88 -2.96 -18.57 -6.05
CA SER A 88 -3.19 -17.53 -5.05
C SER A 88 -4.64 -17.09 -5.11
N ALA A 89 -5.21 -16.81 -3.95
CA ALA A 89 -6.57 -16.27 -3.84
C ALA A 89 -6.62 -15.24 -2.72
N GLY A 90 -7.58 -14.32 -2.81
CA GLY A 90 -7.82 -13.30 -1.79
C GLY A 90 -9.29 -13.20 -1.42
N TRP A 91 -9.60 -12.24 -0.57
CA TRP A 91 -10.95 -11.91 -0.13
C TRP A 91 -11.31 -10.49 -0.56
N ASN A 92 -12.59 -10.13 -0.40
CA ASN A 92 -13.02 -8.75 -0.64
C ASN A 92 -12.41 -7.81 0.40
N ASN A 93 -12.03 -6.62 -0.04
CA ASN A 93 -11.49 -5.58 0.83
C ASN A 93 -12.54 -5.16 1.86
N LEU A 94 -12.05 -4.81 3.06
CA LEU A 94 -12.90 -4.27 4.11
C LEU A 94 -13.30 -2.83 3.81
N THR A 95 -14.37 -2.39 4.44
CA THR A 95 -14.81 -0.99 4.41
C THR A 95 -14.50 -0.33 5.74
N THR A 96 -14.41 1.01 5.76
CA THR A 96 -14.12 1.80 6.96
C THR A 96 -15.18 1.68 8.07
N ALA A 97 -16.33 1.05 7.79
CA ALA A 97 -17.40 0.82 8.76
C ALA A 97 -17.39 -0.59 9.38
N MET A 98 -16.51 -1.48 8.90
CA MET A 98 -16.36 -2.83 9.44
C MET A 98 -15.43 -2.81 10.65
N LEU A 99 -15.60 -3.79 11.55
CA LEU A 99 -14.75 -3.98 12.73
C LEU A 99 -14.74 -2.78 13.68
N SER A 100 -15.75 -1.90 13.63
CA SER A 100 -15.88 -0.71 14.46
C SER A 100 -17.01 -0.80 15.49
N GLY A 101 -17.49 -2.01 15.78
CA GLY A 101 -18.63 -2.29 16.67
C GLY A 101 -18.32 -2.32 18.17
N GLY A 102 -17.08 -2.02 18.57
CA GLY A 102 -16.59 -2.14 19.95
C GLY A 102 -16.03 -3.53 20.27
N LEU A 103 -15.67 -3.75 21.53
CA LEU A 103 -14.81 -4.87 21.97
C LEU A 103 -15.17 -6.23 21.33
N GLY A 104 -14.19 -6.83 20.64
CA GLY A 104 -14.29 -8.16 20.05
C GLY A 104 -15.15 -8.25 18.78
N ASP A 105 -15.35 -7.13 18.09
CA ASP A 105 -16.09 -7.09 16.83
C ASP A 105 -15.50 -8.06 15.80
N THR A 106 -16.36 -8.70 15.03
CA THR A 106 -15.99 -9.81 14.16
C THR A 106 -16.61 -9.63 12.78
N GLN A 107 -15.76 -9.69 11.75
CA GLN A 107 -16.18 -9.62 10.35
C GLN A 107 -15.89 -10.95 9.65
N ASN A 108 -16.95 -11.59 9.15
CA ASN A 108 -16.82 -12.71 8.22
C ASN A 108 -16.70 -12.17 6.80
N LEU A 109 -15.61 -12.47 6.12
CA LEU A 109 -15.36 -12.06 4.74
C LEU A 109 -15.78 -13.13 3.72
N GLY A 110 -16.31 -14.26 4.22
CA GLY A 110 -16.76 -15.35 3.38
C GLY A 110 -15.59 -16.12 2.79
N THR A 111 -15.82 -16.70 1.61
CA THR A 111 -14.86 -17.55 0.92
C THR A 111 -13.95 -16.77 -0.01
N THR A 112 -12.82 -17.36 -0.39
CA THR A 112 -11.92 -16.80 -1.40
C THR A 112 -12.65 -16.40 -2.69
N ASN A 113 -12.29 -15.24 -3.25
CA ASN A 113 -12.90 -14.66 -4.46
C ASN A 113 -12.58 -15.45 -5.74
N THR A 114 -11.47 -16.19 -5.73
CA THR A 114 -11.06 -17.09 -6.80
C THR A 114 -10.91 -18.51 -6.24
N ALA A 115 -11.07 -19.50 -7.12
CA ALA A 115 -10.79 -20.88 -6.77
C ALA A 115 -9.28 -21.04 -6.51
N PHE A 116 -8.91 -21.33 -5.27
CA PHE A 116 -7.56 -21.72 -4.89
C PHE A 116 -7.38 -23.21 -5.23
N GLY A 117 -7.18 -23.49 -6.52
CA GLY A 117 -7.31 -24.83 -7.08
C GLY A 117 -8.75 -25.35 -6.87
N THR A 118 -8.93 -26.32 -5.98
CA THR A 118 -10.24 -26.83 -5.53
C THR A 118 -10.54 -26.51 -4.07
N LEU A 119 -9.58 -25.92 -3.34
CA LEU A 119 -9.74 -25.58 -1.94
C LEU A 119 -10.47 -24.24 -1.84
N VAL A 120 -11.43 -24.17 -0.93
CA VAL A 120 -12.17 -22.95 -0.61
C VAL A 120 -11.89 -22.60 0.84
N VAL A 121 -11.34 -21.41 1.07
CA VAL A 121 -10.96 -20.95 2.41
C VAL A 121 -11.88 -19.83 2.84
N THR A 122 -12.47 -19.96 4.03
CA THR A 122 -13.28 -18.93 4.68
C THR A 122 -12.40 -18.14 5.64
N MET A 123 -12.49 -16.80 5.57
CA MET A 123 -11.76 -15.90 6.45
C MET A 123 -12.70 -15.13 7.37
N VAL A 124 -12.37 -15.15 8.66
CA VAL A 124 -13.05 -14.36 9.69
C VAL A 124 -12.01 -13.54 10.45
N ILE A 125 -12.21 -12.23 10.52
CA ILE A 125 -11.37 -11.30 11.27
C ILE A 125 -12.07 -10.95 12.58
N GLN A 126 -11.32 -10.89 13.67
CA GLN A 126 -11.75 -10.35 14.95
C GLN A 126 -10.82 -9.21 15.35
N ASP A 127 -11.40 -8.02 15.48
CA ASP A 127 -10.77 -6.85 16.09
C ASP A 127 -11.13 -6.85 17.57
N LEU A 128 -10.13 -7.00 18.43
CA LEU A 128 -10.31 -7.12 19.87
C LEU A 128 -10.78 -5.80 20.49
N SER A 129 -10.30 -4.68 19.94
CA SER A 129 -10.68 -3.33 20.36
C SER A 129 -12.01 -2.90 19.74
N GLY A 130 -12.30 -3.41 18.54
CA GLY A 130 -13.43 -3.05 17.69
C GLY A 130 -13.42 -1.57 17.30
N ASN A 131 -12.26 -1.05 16.95
CA ASN A 131 -12.04 0.36 16.62
C ASN A 131 -11.85 0.59 15.12
N GLY A 132 -11.94 -0.46 14.30
CA GLY A 132 -11.75 -0.40 12.85
C GLY A 132 -10.29 -0.30 12.44
N LYS A 133 -9.36 -0.57 13.36
CA LYS A 133 -7.92 -0.55 13.15
C LYS A 133 -7.30 -1.92 13.43
N ALA A 134 -6.23 -2.24 12.73
CA ALA A 134 -5.45 -3.45 12.99
C ALA A 134 -4.46 -3.17 14.13
N ASP A 135 -4.72 -3.75 15.29
CA ASP A 135 -3.96 -3.58 16.53
C ASP A 135 -3.33 -4.91 17.00
N GLN A 136 -2.46 -4.80 18.00
CA GLN A 136 -1.88 -5.97 18.64
C GLN A 136 -2.96 -6.85 19.30
N GLY A 137 -2.94 -8.14 19.00
CA GLY A 137 -3.85 -9.13 19.57
C GLY A 137 -5.09 -9.42 18.72
N ASP A 138 -5.31 -8.63 17.67
CA ASP A 138 -6.33 -8.94 16.67
C ASP A 138 -6.01 -10.27 15.99
N ASN A 139 -7.05 -10.97 15.54
CA ASN A 139 -6.86 -12.31 14.98
C ASN A 139 -7.68 -12.57 13.74
N ILE A 140 -7.11 -13.36 12.85
CA ILE A 140 -7.71 -13.84 11.62
C ILE A 140 -7.81 -15.36 11.70
N LYS A 141 -9.00 -15.90 11.47
CA LYS A 141 -9.24 -17.33 11.38
C LYS A 141 -9.46 -17.71 9.93
N LEU A 142 -8.60 -18.60 9.44
CA LEU A 142 -8.71 -19.20 8.12
C LEU A 142 -9.20 -20.62 8.32
N THR A 143 -10.35 -20.95 7.72
CA THR A 143 -10.97 -22.27 7.84
C THR A 143 -11.28 -22.84 6.47
N ALA A 144 -11.08 -24.14 6.31
CA ALA A 144 -11.37 -24.85 5.08
C ALA A 144 -11.92 -26.24 5.39
N THR A 145 -12.37 -26.97 4.37
CA THR A 145 -12.76 -28.38 4.52
C THR A 145 -11.59 -29.23 5.03
N SER A 146 -10.41 -29.06 4.43
CA SER A 146 -9.14 -29.60 4.89
C SER A 146 -7.99 -28.89 4.20
N PHE A 147 -7.04 -28.34 4.97
CA PHE A 147 -5.74 -27.96 4.44
C PHE A 147 -4.89 -29.22 4.20
N SER A 148 -4.05 -29.22 3.17
CA SER A 148 -3.18 -30.35 2.88
C SER A 148 -1.93 -30.29 3.75
N ALA A 149 -1.67 -31.35 4.53
CA ALA A 149 -0.47 -31.46 5.37
C ALA A 149 0.86 -31.53 4.58
N SER A 150 0.79 -31.72 3.26
CA SER A 150 1.97 -31.75 2.38
C SER A 150 2.25 -30.42 1.68
N VAL A 151 1.47 -29.38 1.98
CA VAL A 151 1.55 -28.08 1.34
C VAL A 151 1.74 -27.01 2.41
N ASP A 152 2.71 -26.13 2.16
CA ASP A 152 2.90 -24.92 2.95
C ASP A 152 2.08 -23.79 2.34
N TYR A 153 1.16 -23.26 3.14
CA TYR A 153 0.32 -22.14 2.77
C TYR A 153 0.94 -20.85 3.30
N VAL A 154 1.05 -19.86 2.42
CA VAL A 154 1.55 -18.52 2.76
C VAL A 154 0.36 -17.58 2.78
N PHE A 155 0.11 -16.97 3.94
CA PHE A 155 -0.83 -15.87 4.10
C PHE A 155 -0.08 -14.55 4.10
N THR A 156 -0.57 -13.59 3.33
CA THR A 156 0.07 -12.30 3.08
C THR A 156 -0.92 -11.17 3.36
N ALA A 157 -0.49 -10.19 4.14
CA ALA A 157 -1.23 -8.95 4.38
C ALA A 157 -0.51 -7.79 3.66
N ILE A 158 -1.22 -7.12 2.74
CA ILE A 158 -0.68 -6.04 1.91
C ILE A 158 -1.31 -4.71 2.34
N TYR A 159 -0.48 -3.69 2.48
CA TYR A 159 -0.92 -2.31 2.71
C TYR A 159 -1.18 -1.63 1.36
N GLU A 160 -2.44 -1.40 1.03
CA GLU A 160 -2.87 -0.87 -0.26
C GLU A 160 -2.27 0.51 -0.58
N PRO A 161 -2.11 1.46 0.36
CA PRO A 161 -1.55 2.78 0.04
C PRO A 161 -0.11 2.77 -0.48
N THR A 162 0.65 1.70 -0.27
CA THR A 162 2.03 1.55 -0.75
C THR A 162 2.24 0.32 -1.63
N ASP A 163 1.19 -0.49 -1.82
CA ASP A 163 1.25 -1.86 -2.36
C ASP A 163 2.31 -2.75 -1.67
N GLY A 164 2.65 -2.39 -0.43
CA GLY A 164 3.76 -2.99 0.30
C GLY A 164 3.30 -4.14 1.17
N ASN A 165 4.16 -5.14 1.32
CA ASN A 165 3.90 -6.26 2.19
C ASN A 165 4.07 -5.87 3.68
N MET A 166 3.01 -6.03 4.49
CA MET A 166 3.03 -5.67 5.91
C MET A 166 3.53 -6.83 6.77
N ALA A 167 3.03 -8.03 6.48
CA ALA A 167 3.30 -9.24 7.25
C ALA A 167 2.95 -10.48 6.44
N GLU A 168 3.68 -11.56 6.73
CA GLU A 168 3.42 -12.89 6.19
C GLU A 168 3.42 -13.92 7.31
N ALA A 169 2.62 -14.97 7.13
CA ALA A 169 2.68 -16.18 7.95
C ALA A 169 2.63 -17.40 7.04
N THR A 170 3.49 -18.37 7.32
CA THR A 170 3.49 -19.67 6.66
C THR A 170 2.98 -20.73 7.62
N PHE A 171 2.03 -21.55 7.18
CA PHE A 171 1.51 -22.66 7.97
C PHE A 171 1.29 -23.88 7.08
N SER A 172 1.47 -25.07 7.65
CA SER A 172 1.15 -26.34 6.99
C SER A 172 -0.23 -26.85 7.48
N GLY A 173 -0.92 -27.61 6.63
CA GLY A 173 -2.27 -28.15 6.91
C GLY A 173 -2.35 -29.32 7.88
#